data_AF-A0A7X6LZM7-F1
#
_entry.id   AF-A0A7X6LZM7-F1
#
_cell.length_a   1.000
_cell.length_b   1.000
_cell.length_c   1.000
_cell.angle_alpha   90.00
_cell.angle_beta   90.00
_cell.angle_gamma   90.00
#
_symmetry.space_group_name_H-M   'P 1'
#
loop_
_entity.id
_entity.type
_entity.pdbx_description
1 polymer ?
#
loop_
_entity_poly.entity_id
_entity_poly.type
_entity_poly.pdbx_seq_one_letter_code
_entity_poly.pdbx_strand_id
1 'polypeptide(L)' 'MTARGDLDNELGGPLPATDLLTDAECADLAALFAAAKRAEAQGLSHAVDAMIGALPRPLRGPAKKVMFGNLLD' A
#
# COMPACT_ATOMS: atom_id res chain seq x y z
N MET A 1 17.35 11.95 6.71
CA MET A 1 16.51 10.74 6.79
C MET A 1 17.40 9.61 7.24
N THR A 2 17.03 8.91 8.32
CA THR A 2 17.75 7.75 8.84
C THR A 2 16.92 6.51 8.54
N ALA A 3 17.56 5.35 8.36
CA ALA A 3 16.86 4.10 8.06
C ALA A 3 15.76 3.77 9.09
N ARG A 4 16.02 4.06 10.38
CA ARG A 4 15.01 3.94 11.45
C ARG A 4 13.84 4.91 11.27
N GLY A 5 14.10 6.18 10.96
CA GLY A 5 13.03 7.16 10.74
C GLY A 5 12.15 6.83 9.53
N ASP A 6 12.74 6.25 8.49
CA ASP A 6 12.00 5.78 7.31
C ASP A 6 11.12 4.57 7.64
N LEU A 7 11.64 3.63 8.45
CA LEU A 7 10.87 2.49 8.95
C LEU A 7 9.73 2.92 9.89
N ASP A 8 9.98 3.81 10.84
CA ASP A 8 8.98 4.30 11.78
C ASP A 8 7.83 5.02 11.05
N ASN A 9 8.16 5.81 10.02
CA ASN A 9 7.13 6.42 9.16
C ASN A 9 6.27 5.35 8.47
N GLU A 10 6.88 4.29 7.96
CA GLU A 10 6.12 3.22 7.29
C GLU A 10 5.25 2.39 8.23
N LEU A 11 5.64 2.29 9.49
CA LEU A 11 4.89 1.60 10.55
C LEU A 11 3.83 2.48 11.24
N GLY A 12 3.74 3.77 10.88
CA GLY A 12 2.77 4.71 11.45
C GLY A 12 3.20 5.30 12.79
N GLY A 13 4.50 5.28 13.09
CA GLY A 13 5.11 5.85 14.29
C GLY A 13 6.25 4.98 14.84
N PRO A 14 7.02 5.52 15.79
CA PRO A 14 8.12 4.79 16.42
C PRO A 14 7.59 3.62 17.26
N LEU A 15 8.24 2.46 17.10
CA LEU A 15 7.93 1.24 17.85
C LEU A 15 9.16 0.78 18.65
N PRO A 16 9.00 0.32 19.91
CA PRO A 16 10.15 -0.13 20.72
C PRO A 16 10.98 -1.25 20.08
N ALA A 17 10.38 -2.02 19.16
CA ALA A 17 11.08 -3.08 18.44
C ALA A 17 12.12 -2.55 17.43
N THR A 18 11.94 -1.33 16.88
CA THR A 18 12.87 -0.73 15.90
C THR A 18 14.15 -0.20 16.55
N ASP A 19 14.16 -0.03 17.87
CA ASP A 19 15.35 0.31 18.65
C ASP A 19 16.34 -0.85 18.79
N LEU A 20 15.87 -2.10 18.63
CA LEU A 20 16.69 -3.31 18.70
C LEU A 20 17.34 -3.66 17.36
N LEU A 21 16.98 -2.95 16.29
CA LEU A 21 17.46 -3.19 14.93
C LEU A 21 18.64 -2.28 14.59
N THR A 22 19.58 -2.84 13.83
CA THR A 22 20.63 -2.08 13.14
C THR A 22 20.03 -1.25 12.01
N ASP A 23 20.77 -0.24 11.54
CA ASP A 23 20.34 0.58 10.40
C ASP A 23 20.12 -0.24 9.12
N ALA A 24 20.90 -1.29 8.91
CA ALA A 24 20.74 -2.20 7.76
C ALA A 24 19.43 -2.99 7.85
N GLU A 25 19.13 -3.57 9.02
CA GLU A 25 17.88 -4.30 9.25
C GLU A 25 16.66 -3.39 9.16
N CYS A 26 16.77 -2.14 9.63
CA CYS A 26 15.72 -1.14 9.45
C CYS A 26 15.45 -0.86 7.96
N ALA A 27 16.50 -0.70 7.16
CA ALA A 27 16.38 -0.46 5.72
C ALA A 27 15.74 -1.65 4.99
N ASP A 28 16.18 -2.87 5.31
CA ASP A 28 15.64 -4.10 4.72
C ASP A 28 14.15 -4.28 5.08
N LEU A 29 13.79 -4.03 6.35
CA LEU A 29 12.41 -4.13 6.80
C LEU A 29 11.53 -3.06 6.14
N ALA A 30 12.02 -1.82 6.03
CA ALA A 30 11.31 -0.75 5.33
C ALA A 30 11.07 -1.10 3.86
N ALA A 31 12.07 -1.67 3.17
CA ALA A 31 11.93 -2.14 1.80
C ALA A 31 10.89 -3.26 1.67
N LEU A 32 10.85 -4.19 2.61
CA LEU A 32 9.87 -5.27 2.67
C LEU A 32 8.44 -4.73 2.84
N PHE A 33 8.23 -3.80 3.76
CA PHE A 33 6.92 -3.16 3.97
C PHE A 33 6.47 -2.38 2.72
N ALA A 34 7.37 -1.61 2.11
CA ALA A 34 7.06 -0.88 0.88
C ALA A 34 6.68 -1.83 -0.26
N ALA A 35 7.36 -2.97 -0.40
CA ALA A 35 7.02 -3.98 -1.40
C ALA A 35 5.66 -4.64 -1.12
N ALA A 36 5.38 -4.97 0.15
CA ALA A 36 4.10 -5.56 0.57
C ALA A 36 2.92 -4.61 0.31
N LYS A 37 3.05 -3.32 0.68
CA LYS A 37 2.02 -2.29 0.41
C LYS A 37 1.75 -2.13 -1.08
N ARG A 38 2.79 -2.14 -1.92
CA ARG A 38 2.61 -2.10 -3.39
C ARG A 38 1.89 -3.34 -3.92
N ALA A 39 2.25 -4.53 -3.44
CA ALA A 39 1.61 -5.77 -3.84
C ALA A 39 0.13 -5.80 -3.43
N GLU A 40 -0.18 -5.32 -2.22
CA GLU A 40 -1.56 -5.18 -1.73
C GLU A 40 -2.37 -4.21 -2.58
N ALA A 41 -1.84 -3.01 -2.87
CA ALA A 41 -2.50 -2.02 -3.71
C ALA A 41 -2.77 -2.55 -5.13
N GLN A 42 -1.82 -3.29 -5.71
CA GLN A 42 -2.00 -3.94 -7.00
C GLN A 42 -3.06 -5.04 -6.95
N GLY A 43 -3.05 -5.87 -5.91
CA GLY A 43 -4.06 -6.91 -5.70
C GLY A 43 -5.47 -6.33 -5.54
N LEU A 44 -5.60 -5.25 -4.77
CA LEU A 44 -6.86 -4.53 -4.59
C LEU A 44 -7.34 -3.94 -5.92
N SER A 45 -6.46 -3.26 -6.67
CA SER A 45 -6.80 -2.71 -7.98
C SER A 45 -7.28 -3.79 -8.95
N HIS A 46 -6.60 -4.95 -8.97
CA HIS A 46 -6.99 -6.08 -9.81
C HIS A 46 -8.37 -6.65 -9.42
N ALA A 47 -8.64 -6.80 -8.12
CA ALA A 47 -9.93 -7.25 -7.62
C ALA A 47 -11.05 -6.28 -7.99
N VAL A 48 -10.80 -4.97 -7.91
CA VAL A 48 -11.74 -3.92 -8.32
C VAL A 48 -12.01 -3.98 -9.82
N ASP A 49 -10.97 -4.10 -10.64
CA ASP A 49 -11.12 -4.20 -12.09
C ASP A 49 -11.88 -5.47 -12.50
N ALA A 50 -11.67 -6.60 -11.81
CA ALA A 50 -12.43 -7.82 -12.02
C ALA A 50 -13.92 -7.63 -11.68
N MET A 51 -14.24 -7.01 -10.54
CA MET A 51 -15.61 -6.72 -10.13
C MET A 51 -16.32 -5.78 -11.12
N ILE A 52 -15.64 -4.71 -11.55
CA ILE A 52 -16.18 -3.72 -12.50
C ILE A 52 -16.29 -4.29 -13.90
N GLY A 53 -15.42 -5.24 -14.26
CA GLY A 53 -15.49 -5.99 -15.52
C GLY A 53 -16.85 -6.68 -15.74
N ALA A 54 -17.54 -7.07 -14.66
CA ALA A 54 -18.88 -7.64 -14.71
C ALA A 54 -19.98 -6.62 -15.09
N LEU A 55 -19.72 -5.32 -14.97
CA LEU A 55 -20.68 -4.27 -15.33
C LEU A 55 -20.69 -3.99 -16.84
N PRO A 56 -21.83 -3.56 -17.41
CA PRO A 56 -21.90 -3.01 -18.76
C PRO A 56 -20.92 -1.84 -18.93
N ARG A 57 -20.22 -1.81 -20.07
CA ARG A 57 -19.16 -0.82 -20.38
C ARG A 57 -19.48 0.63 -19.99
N PRO A 58 -20.70 1.18 -20.24
CA PRO A 58 -21.00 2.58 -19.92
C PRO A 58 -20.96 2.90 -18.41
N LEU A 59 -21.15 1.90 -17.55
CA LEU A 59 -21.30 2.08 -16.11
C LEU A 59 -19.99 1.86 -15.33
N ARG A 60 -18.95 1.32 -15.98
CA ARG A 60 -17.70 0.90 -15.32
C ARG A 60 -16.97 2.05 -14.64
N GLY A 61 -16.74 3.15 -15.37
CA GLY A 61 -16.05 4.34 -14.85
C GLY A 61 -16.80 5.02 -13.68
N PRO A 62 -18.10 5.32 -13.84
CA PRO A 62 -18.91 5.87 -12.75
C PRO A 62 -18.95 4.97 -11.51
N ALA A 63 -19.11 3.65 -11.68
CA ALA A 63 -19.13 2.71 -10.57
C ALA A 63 -17.79 2.67 -9.83
N LYS A 64 -16.64 2.68 -10.55
CA LYS A 64 -15.30 2.78 -9.95
C LYS A 64 -15.18 4.01 -9.06
N LYS A 65 -15.61 5.16 -9.59
CA LYS A 65 -15.51 6.45 -8.90
C LYS A 65 -16.40 6.55 -7.66
N VAL A 66 -17.62 6.01 -7.72
CA VAL A 66 -18.55 6.02 -6.57
C VAL A 66 -18.08 5.09 -5.46
N MET A 67 -17.60 3.89 -5.80
CA MET A 67 -17.21 2.87 -4.82
C MET A 67 -15.84 3.10 -4.20
N PHE A 68 -14.88 3.68 -4.96
CA PHE A 68 -13.47 3.72 -4.54
C PHE A 68 -12.83 5.13 -4.58
N GLY A 69 -13.56 6.17 -5.00
CA GLY A 69 -13.04 7.55 -4.99
C GLY A 69 -11.70 7.69 -5.74
N ASN A 70 -10.72 8.34 -5.11
CA ASN A 70 -9.36 8.53 -5.62
C ASN A 70 -8.36 7.50 -5.05
N LEU A 71 -8.84 6.43 -4.41
CA LEU A 71 -7.98 5.47 -3.70
C LEU A 71 -7.18 4.55 -4.66
N LEU A 72 -7.48 4.63 -5.97
CA LEU A 72 -6.94 3.79 -7.04
C LEU A 72 -6.31 4.61 -8.18
N ASP A 73 -6.22 5.94 -8.03
CA ASP A 73 -5.51 6.86 -8.94
C ASP A 73 -4.04 7.03 -8.49
#